data_AF-A0A3P6EP19-F1
#
_entry.id   AF-A0A3P6EP19-F1
#
_cell.length_a   1.000
_cell.length_b   1.000
_cell.length_c   1.000
_cell.angle_alpha   90.00
_cell.angle_beta   90.00
_cell.angle_gamma   90.00
#
_symmetry.space_group_name_H-M   'P 1'
#
loop_
_entity.id
_entity.type
_entity.pdbx_description
1 polymer ?
#
loop_
_entity_poly.entity_id
_entity_poly.type
_entity_poly.pdbx_seq_one_letter_code
_entity_poly.pdbx_strand_id
1 'polypeptide(L)' 'MEVHRFTDGVYTTATWRTAYAESINPIAVPEVDWNVPAEVKLAKVLPLEARKSSGRPVKRRYETVENKIKSSQ' A
#
# COMPACT_ATOMS: atom_id res chain seq x y z
N MET A 1 36.13 9.66 -21.86
CA MET A 1 35.12 8.59 -21.70
C MET A 1 33.78 9.17 -22.11
N GLU A 2 33.21 8.71 -23.21
CA GLU A 2 31.89 9.17 -23.64
C GLU A 2 30.86 8.47 -22.76
N VAL A 3 30.30 9.25 -21.82
CA VAL A 3 29.35 8.77 -20.83
C VAL A 3 28.03 8.56 -21.57
N HIS A 4 27.75 7.30 -21.90
CA HIS A 4 26.46 6.79 -22.41
C HIS A 4 26.25 6.86 -23.94
N ARG A 5 27.18 6.26 -24.70
CA ARG A 5 27.14 6.12 -26.17
C ARG A 5 25.84 5.54 -26.78
N PHE A 6 25.03 4.83 -25.99
CA PHE A 6 23.81 4.14 -26.47
C PHE A 6 22.51 4.68 -25.86
N THR A 7 22.55 5.78 -25.11
CA THR A 7 21.34 6.36 -24.52
C THR A 7 20.85 7.52 -25.38
N ASP A 8 19.58 7.48 -25.78
CA ASP A 8 18.90 8.64 -26.33
C ASP A 8 18.83 9.77 -25.29
N GLY A 9 18.83 11.02 -25.75
CA GLY A 9 18.73 12.23 -24.89
C GLY A 9 17.44 12.30 -24.05
N VAL A 10 16.50 11.37 -24.29
CA VAL A 10 15.25 11.21 -23.54
C VAL A 10 15.48 10.50 -22.19
N TYR A 11 16.56 9.73 -22.02
CA TYR A 11 16.84 8.96 -20.80
C TYR A 11 17.81 9.67 -19.84
N THR A 12 17.84 11.00 -19.84
CA THR A 12 18.67 11.77 -18.91
C THR A 12 17.98 11.94 -17.55
N THR A 13 18.74 12.05 -16.47
CA THR A 13 18.21 12.34 -15.14
C THR A 13 17.38 13.62 -15.11
N ALA A 14 17.72 14.60 -15.95
CA ALA A 14 16.93 15.83 -16.10
C ALA A 14 15.55 15.53 -16.71
N THR A 15 15.49 14.73 -17.78
CA THR A 15 14.22 14.33 -18.42
C THR A 15 13.32 13.56 -17.45
N TRP A 16 13.87 12.62 -16.68
CA TRP A 16 13.11 11.88 -15.66
C TRP A 16 12.62 12.79 -14.54
N ARG A 17 13.45 13.72 -14.04
CA ARG A 17 13.01 14.67 -13.01
C ARG A 17 11.88 15.57 -13.49
N THR A 18 11.93 16.03 -14.74
CA THR A 18 10.86 16.86 -15.32
C THR A 18 9.59 16.05 -15.55
N ALA A 19 9.68 14.85 -16.11
CA ALA A 19 8.51 14.01 -16.41
C ALA A 19 7.73 13.56 -15.17
N TYR A 20 8.41 13.41 -14.03
CA TYR A 20 7.80 13.02 -12.75
C TYR A 20 7.83 14.16 -11.71
N ALA A 21 8.02 15.42 -12.15
CA ALA A 21 7.95 16.58 -11.26
C ALA A 21 6.53 16.82 -10.74
N GLU A 22 5.52 16.38 -11.49
CA GLU A 22 4.12 16.50 -11.12
C GLU A 22 3.76 15.50 -10.02
N SER A 23 2.90 15.92 -9.09
CA SER A 23 2.37 15.00 -8.08
C SER A 23 1.51 13.95 -8.76
N ILE A 24 1.84 12.67 -8.59
CA ILE A 24 1.09 11.53 -9.16
C ILE A 24 -0.37 11.50 -8.64
N ASN A 25 -0.61 12.01 -7.43
CA ASN A 25 -1.93 12.17 -6.84
C ASN A 25 -2.08 13.59 -6.26
N PRO A 26 -2.39 14.60 -7.10
CA PRO A 26 -2.60 15.95 -6.59
C PRO A 26 -3.84 15.96 -5.72
N ILE A 27 -3.67 16.18 -4.41
CA ILE A 27 -4.79 16.56 -3.54
C ILE A 27 -4.98 18.05 -3.77
N ALA A 28 -6.10 18.43 -4.39
CA ALA A 28 -6.40 19.81 -4.77
C ALA A 28 -6.50 20.77 -3.58
N VAL A 29 -6.61 20.23 -2.37
CA VAL A 29 -6.80 20.97 -1.13
C VAL A 29 -5.45 21.00 -0.37
N PRO A 30 -4.95 22.18 0.03
CA PRO A 30 -3.77 22.29 0.90
C PRO A 30 -3.93 21.50 2.19
N GLU A 31 -2.82 21.01 2.75
CA GLU A 31 -2.82 20.20 3.98
C GLU A 31 -3.48 20.95 5.17
N VAL A 32 -3.32 22.28 5.23
CA VAL A 32 -3.93 23.13 6.28
C VAL A 32 -5.47 23.10 6.26
N ASP A 33 -6.05 22.80 5.10
CA ASP A 33 -7.49 22.76 4.88
C ASP A 33 -8.05 21.32 4.99
N TRP A 34 -7.21 20.33 5.29
CA TRP A 34 -7.65 18.95 5.47
C TRP A 34 -8.45 18.82 6.77
N ASN A 35 -9.74 18.52 6.63
CA ASN A 35 -10.61 18.24 7.78
C ASN A 35 -11.06 16.79 7.78
N VAL A 36 -10.93 16.13 8.92
CA VAL A 36 -11.47 14.77 9.10
C VAL A 36 -13.01 14.86 9.15
N PRO A 37 -13.74 14.09 8.32
CA PRO A 37 -15.20 14.09 8.33
C PRO A 37 -15.76 13.81 9.72
N ALA A 38 -16.91 14.43 10.05
CA ALA A 38 -17.54 14.28 11.35
C ALA A 38 -17.85 12.81 11.68
N GLU A 39 -18.26 12.03 10.67
CA GLU A 39 -18.51 10.59 10.78
C GLU A 39 -17.29 9.82 11.29
N VAL A 40 -16.10 10.14 10.79
CA VAL A 40 -14.84 9.51 11.20
C VAL A 40 -14.43 9.98 12.60
N LYS A 41 -14.63 11.26 12.93
CA LYS A 41 -14.36 11.78 14.29
C LYS A 41 -15.29 11.18 15.34
N LEU A 42 -16.55 10.92 14.98
CA LEU A 42 -17.58 10.40 15.86
C LEU A 42 -17.61 8.86 15.90
N ALA A 43 -16.94 8.20 14.95
CA ALA A 43 -16.84 6.76 14.91
C ALA A 43 -16.15 6.23 16.19
N LYS A 44 -16.91 5.53 17.02
CA LYS A 44 -16.34 4.75 18.12
C LYS A 44 -15.62 3.55 17.52
N VAL A 45 -14.29 3.63 17.46
CA VAL A 45 -13.44 2.50 17.09
C VAL A 45 -13.53 1.47 18.21
N LEU A 46 -14.41 0.49 18.05
CA LEU A 46 -14.49 -0.64 18.96
C LEU A 46 -13.27 -1.55 18.74
N PRO A 47 -12.73 -2.16 19.80
CA PRO A 47 -11.81 -3.26 19.64
C PRO A 47 -12.44 -4.31 18.74
N LEU A 48 -11.65 -4.89 17.83
CA LEU A 48 -12.11 -6.02 17.05
C LEU A 48 -12.57 -7.14 18.00
N GLU A 49 -13.80 -7.64 17.82
CA GLU A 49 -14.41 -8.71 18.62
C GLU A 49 -13.48 -9.93 18.77
N ALA A 50 -12.72 -10.22 17.72
CA ALA A 50 -11.66 -11.23 17.74
C ALA A 50 -10.29 -10.56 17.62
N ARG A 51 -9.57 -10.42 18.73
CA ARG A 51 -8.12 -10.19 18.66
C ARG A 51 -7.47 -11.42 18.03
N LYS A 52 -6.93 -11.28 16.82
CA LYS A 52 -5.98 -12.28 16.30
C LYS A 52 -4.82 -12.32 17.28
N SER A 53 -4.40 -13.51 17.70
CA SER A 53 -3.20 -13.64 18.53
C SER A 53 -2.03 -12.96 17.81
N SER A 54 -1.24 -12.20 18.56
CA SER A 54 -0.02 -11.60 18.02
C SER A 54 0.89 -12.70 17.48
N GLY A 55 1.45 -12.48 16.29
CA GLY A 55 2.41 -13.39 15.68
C GLY A 55 1.84 -14.27 14.57
N ARG A 56 2.61 -15.28 14.18
CA ARG A 56 2.26 -16.17 13.08
C ARG A 56 1.13 -17.12 13.51
N PRO A 57 0.04 -17.24 12.75
CA PRO A 57 -0.97 -18.26 12.99
C PRO A 57 -0.33 -19.65 13.06
N VAL A 58 -0.68 -20.42 14.09
CA VAL A 58 -0.17 -21.79 14.24
C VAL A 58 -0.56 -22.60 13.01
N LYS A 59 0.43 -23.19 12.34
CA LYS A 59 0.19 -24.06 11.18
C LYS A 59 -0.56 -25.31 11.64
N ARG A 60 -1.82 -25.45 11.22
CA ARG A 60 -2.58 -26.69 11.44
C ARG A 60 -2.00 -27.83 10.60
N ARG A 61 -1.86 -29.02 11.20
CA ARG A 61 -1.61 -30.28 10.49
C ARG A 61 -2.97 -30.90 10.19
N TYR A 62 -3.22 -31.20 8.92
CA TYR A 62 -4.44 -31.90 8.50
C TYR A 62 -4.11 -33.37 8.34
N GLU A 63 -4.98 -34.24 8.85
CA GLU A 63 -4.84 -35.69 8.69
C GLU A 63 -4.98 -36.12 7.22
N THR A 64 -5.86 -35.44 6.48
CA THR A 64 -6.11 -35.70 5.07
C THR A 64 -6.17 -34.42 4.25
N VAL A 65 -6.08 -34.56 2.93
CA VAL A 65 -6.14 -33.43 1.98
C VAL A 65 -7.54 -32.80 1.98
N GLU A 66 -8.59 -33.60 2.12
CA GLU A 66 -9.99 -33.14 2.17
C GLU A 66 -10.23 -32.21 3.35
N ASN A 67 -9.63 -32.52 4.51
CA ASN A 67 -9.71 -31.68 5.70
C ASN A 67 -9.03 -30.31 5.49
N LYS A 68 -7.96 -30.27 4.70
CA LYS A 68 -7.29 -29.02 4.33
C LYS A 68 -8.14 -28.18 3.38
N ILE A 69 -8.78 -28.81 2.40
CA ILE A 69 -9.64 -28.14 1.42
C ILE A 69 -10.84 -27.49 2.13
N LYS A 70 -11.55 -28.24 2.99
CA LYS A 70 -12.72 -27.73 3.74
C LYS A 70 -12.41 -26.54 4.65
N SER A 71 -11.21 -26.50 5.23
CA SER A 71 -10.77 -25.40 6.11
C SER A 71 -10.34 -24.14 5.34
N SER A 72 -10.15 -24.25 4.02
CA SER A 72 -9.67 -23.15 3.16
C SER A 72 -10.78 -22.53 2.29
N GLN A 73 -11.99 -23.11 2.31
CA GLN A 73 -13.20 -22.57 1.70
C GLN A 73 -13.98 -21.77 2.74
#